data_AF-A0A443RAI2-F1
#
_entry.id   AF-A0A443RAI2-F1
#
_cell.length_a   1.000
_cell.length_b   1.000
_cell.length_c   1.000
_cell.angle_alpha   90.00
_cell.angle_beta   90.00
_cell.angle_gamma   90.00
#
_symmetry.space_group_name_H-M   'P 1'
#
loop_
_entity.id
_entity.type
_entity.pdbx_description
1 polymer ?
#
loop_
_entity_poly.entity_id
_entity_poly.type
_entity_poly.pdbx_seq_one_letter_code
_entity_poly.pdbx_strand_id
1 'polypeptide(L)'
;MTQKTMPSESNSLKTKTIFGRPSQLMKKGAFFKNYSLFPILFITAFGTFAGLFSAIRCLLRSPDVSLTRSNPEPWQAYENKQYKLYSNIDHENYKHPRPKF
;
A
#
# COMPACT_ATOMS: atom_id res chain seq x y z
N MET A 1 38.75 -46.11 13.75
CA MET A 1 37.46 -46.07 13.02
C MET A 1 36.68 -44.86 13.51
N THR A 2 36.79 -43.75 12.80
CA THR A 2 36.21 -42.45 13.20
C THR A 2 34.82 -42.32 12.59
N GLN A 3 33.78 -42.56 13.37
CA GLN A 3 32.39 -42.32 12.97
C GLN A 3 32.16 -40.80 12.90
N LYS A 4 32.11 -40.25 11.70
CA LYS A 4 31.70 -38.86 11.46
C LYS A 4 30.18 -38.79 11.67
N THR A 5 29.76 -38.31 12.83
CA THR A 5 28.35 -38.12 13.15
C THR A 5 27.73 -37.13 12.16
N MET A 6 26.73 -37.61 11.43
CA MET A 6 25.93 -36.77 10.53
C MET A 6 25.18 -35.72 11.36
N PRO A 7 25.07 -34.46 10.88
CA PRO A 7 24.24 -33.47 11.56
C PRO A 7 22.79 -33.97 11.55
N SER A 8 22.25 -34.17 12.74
CA SER A 8 20.89 -34.65 12.99
C SER A 8 19.85 -33.72 12.34
N GLU A 9 18.91 -34.34 11.64
CA GLU A 9 17.74 -33.71 10.97
C GLU A 9 16.74 -33.04 11.94
N SER A 10 17.11 -32.74 13.19
CA SER A 10 16.17 -32.24 14.20
C SER A 10 15.83 -30.75 14.06
N ASN A 11 16.52 -30.00 13.20
CA ASN A 11 16.30 -28.55 13.03
C ASN A 11 15.36 -28.18 11.86
N SER A 12 14.81 -29.16 11.13
CA SER A 12 13.97 -28.92 9.93
C SER A 12 12.47 -28.76 10.26
N LEU A 13 12.02 -29.22 11.43
CA LEU A 13 10.60 -29.43 11.75
C LEU A 13 9.98 -28.35 12.65
N LYS A 14 10.29 -27.07 12.40
CA LYS A 14 9.41 -25.96 12.81
C LYS A 14 8.82 -25.26 11.58
N THR A 15 8.29 -26.04 10.66
CA THR A 15 7.42 -25.51 9.59
C THR A 15 6.03 -25.31 10.18
N LYS A 16 5.61 -24.05 10.37
CA LYS A 16 4.25 -23.73 10.82
C LYS A 16 3.27 -24.20 9.75
N THR A 17 2.54 -25.25 10.08
CA THR A 17 1.56 -25.92 9.22
C THR A 17 0.28 -25.11 9.18
N ILE A 18 -0.21 -24.77 7.98
CA ILE A 18 -1.57 -24.23 7.79
C ILE A 18 -2.42 -25.40 7.26
N PHE A 19 -3.52 -25.74 7.95
CA PHE A 19 -4.42 -26.86 7.60
C PHE A 19 -3.72 -28.21 7.36
N GLY A 20 -2.72 -28.56 8.17
CA GLY A 20 -2.05 -29.87 8.08
C GLY A 20 -1.09 -30.05 6.89
N ARG A 21 -0.87 -29.04 6.04
CA ARG A 21 0.13 -29.07 4.95
C ARG A 21 1.25 -28.05 5.17
N PRO A 22 2.52 -28.39 4.85
CA PRO A 22 3.59 -27.41 4.89
C PRO A 22 3.37 -26.40 3.76
N SER A 23 2.92 -25.18 4.10
CA SER A 23 2.75 -24.12 3.14
C SER A 23 4.14 -23.66 2.66
N GLN A 24 4.41 -23.77 1.36
CA GLN A 24 5.67 -23.29 0.79
C GLN A 24 5.81 -21.78 0.96
N LEU A 25 4.68 -21.05 1.07
CA LEU A 25 4.60 -19.61 1.32
C LEU A 25 5.24 -19.18 2.65
N MET A 26 5.16 -20.00 3.71
CA MET A 26 5.71 -19.66 5.03
C MET A 26 7.16 -20.11 5.24
N LYS A 27 7.79 -20.76 4.25
CA LYS A 27 9.23 -21.03 4.29
C LYS A 27 9.98 -19.73 4.02
N LYS A 28 10.82 -19.32 4.97
CA LYS A 28 11.75 -18.18 4.81
C LYS A 28 12.53 -18.36 3.50
N GLY A 29 12.47 -17.36 2.60
CA GLY A 29 13.17 -17.38 1.30
C GLY A 29 12.41 -18.03 0.13
N ALA A 30 11.19 -18.54 0.33
CA ALA A 30 10.41 -19.18 -0.74
C ALA A 30 10.04 -18.23 -1.90
N PHE A 31 9.96 -16.93 -1.63
CA PHE A 31 9.66 -15.90 -2.64
C PHE A 31 10.79 -15.73 -3.66
N PHE A 32 12.05 -15.84 -3.23
CA PHE A 32 13.21 -15.74 -4.13
C PHE A 32 13.44 -17.04 -4.91
N LYS A 33 13.01 -18.18 -4.37
CA LYS A 33 13.18 -19.49 -5.00
C LYS A 33 12.14 -19.75 -6.10
N ASN A 34 10.98 -19.10 -6.03
CA ASN A 34 9.86 -19.30 -6.94
C ASN A 34 9.49 -17.98 -7.64
N TYR A 35 10.10 -17.72 -8.81
CA TYR A 35 9.86 -16.49 -9.59
C TYR A 35 8.39 -16.27 -9.99
N SER A 36 7.59 -17.34 -10.10
CA SER A 36 6.16 -17.26 -10.43
C SER A 36 5.31 -16.56 -9.35
N LEU A 37 5.79 -16.43 -8.11
CA LEU A 37 5.06 -15.77 -7.03
C LEU A 37 5.19 -14.24 -7.07
N PHE A 38 6.26 -13.74 -7.70
CA PHE A 38 6.53 -12.31 -7.79
C PHE A 38 5.41 -11.49 -8.45
N PRO A 39 4.86 -11.87 -9.62
CA PRO A 39 3.79 -11.08 -10.26
C PRO A 39 2.49 -11.04 -9.44
N ILE A 40 2.15 -12.15 -8.77
CA ILE A 40 0.94 -12.25 -7.95
C ILE A 40 1.07 -11.37 -6.70
N LEU A 41 2.24 -11.38 -6.07
CA LEU A 41 2.53 -10.50 -4.94
C LEU A 41 2.59 -9.04 -5.35
N PHE A 42 3.15 -8.74 -6.50
CA PHE A 42 3.24 -7.39 -7.02
C PHE A 42 1.86 -6.77 -7.22
N ILE A 43 0.94 -7.44 -7.92
CA ILE A 43 -0.40 -6.88 -8.15
C ILE A 43 -1.22 -6.77 -6.86
N THR A 44 -1.04 -7.72 -5.94
CA THR A 44 -1.69 -7.68 -4.62
C THR A 44 -1.20 -6.52 -3.78
N ALA A 45 0.12 -6.33 -3.69
CA ALA A 45 0.73 -5.22 -2.98
C ALA A 45 0.39 -3.88 -3.63
N PHE A 46 0.38 -3.82 -4.95
CA PHE A 46 -0.01 -2.62 -5.69
C PHE A 46 -1.48 -2.25 -5.42
N GLY A 47 -2.39 -3.22 -5.43
CA GLY A 47 -3.81 -2.99 -5.14
C GLY A 47 -4.06 -2.48 -3.72
N THR A 48 -3.44 -3.11 -2.72
CA THR A 48 -3.58 -2.66 -1.32
C THR A 48 -2.92 -1.31 -1.08
N PHE A 49 -1.77 -1.06 -1.70
CA PHE A 49 -1.08 0.22 -1.62
C PHE A 49 -1.88 1.35 -2.27
N ALA A 50 -2.46 1.13 -3.46
CA ALA A 50 -3.28 2.12 -4.15
C ALA A 50 -4.54 2.50 -3.34
N GLY A 51 -5.18 1.52 -2.70
CA GLY A 51 -6.31 1.75 -1.81
C GLY A 51 -5.93 2.57 -0.57
N LEU A 52 -4.85 2.18 0.11
CA LEU A 52 -4.36 2.88 1.29
C LEU A 52 -3.87 4.29 0.96
N PHE A 53 -3.15 4.46 -0.15
CA PHE A 53 -2.68 5.75 -0.63
C PHE A 53 -3.84 6.71 -0.89
N SER A 54 -4.93 6.21 -1.50
CA SER A 54 -6.14 7.01 -1.74
C SER A 54 -6.82 7.43 -0.44
N ALA A 55 -6.88 6.53 0.54
CA ALA A 55 -7.43 6.83 1.87
C ALA A 55 -6.58 7.86 2.63
N ILE A 56 -5.26 7.68 2.68
CA ILE A 56 -4.32 8.62 3.33
C ILE A 56 -4.39 9.98 2.64
N ARG A 57 -4.45 10.02 1.30
CA ARG A 57 -4.58 11.27 0.56
C ARG A 57 -5.89 11.99 0.90
N CYS A 58 -7.00 11.27 0.97
CA CYS A 58 -8.28 11.82 1.39
C CYS A 58 -8.18 12.41 2.82
N LEU A 59 -7.60 11.66 3.76
CA LEU A 59 -7.46 12.11 5.14
C LEU A 59 -6.65 13.42 5.28
N LEU A 60 -5.60 13.60 4.49
CA LEU A 60 -4.69 14.74 4.62
C LEU A 60 -5.10 15.97 3.79
N ARG A 61 -5.80 15.77 2.67
CA ARG A 61 -6.09 16.85 1.70
C ARG A 61 -7.57 17.02 1.35
N SER A 62 -8.47 16.21 1.92
CA SER A 62 -9.90 16.42 1.71
C SER A 62 -10.42 17.59 2.53
N PRO A 63 -11.15 18.55 1.94
CA PRO A 63 -11.85 19.58 2.69
C PRO A 63 -12.99 19.00 3.54
N ASP A 64 -13.52 17.84 3.16
CA ASP A 64 -14.62 17.16 3.87
C ASP A 64 -14.14 16.39 5.10
N VAL A 65 -12.86 16.01 5.15
CA VAL A 65 -12.24 15.29 6.27
C VAL A 65 -11.28 16.24 6.98
N SER A 66 -11.84 17.29 7.57
CA SER A 66 -11.07 18.34 8.24
C SER A 66 -10.61 17.90 9.63
N LEU A 67 -9.37 17.40 9.75
CA LEU A 67 -8.71 17.17 11.04
C LEU A 67 -8.33 18.50 11.75
N THR A 68 -8.10 19.57 10.99
CA THR A 68 -7.80 20.92 11.50
C THR A 68 -8.99 21.83 11.25
N ARG A 69 -9.87 21.97 12.23
CA ARG A 69 -11.09 22.82 12.15
C ARG A 69 -10.80 24.32 12.27
N SER A 70 -9.62 24.77 11.87
CA SER A 70 -9.18 26.17 12.06
C SER A 70 -9.83 27.14 11.07
N ASN A 71 -10.15 26.67 9.85
CA ASN A 71 -10.83 27.48 8.84
C ASN A 71 -12.25 26.94 8.60
N PRO A 72 -13.31 27.77 8.75
CA PRO A 72 -14.69 27.34 8.48
C PRO A 72 -14.96 27.07 6.99
N GLU A 73 -14.13 27.59 6.07
CA GLU A 73 -14.29 27.46 4.62
C GLU A 73 -13.06 26.79 3.94
N PRO A 74 -12.77 25.51 4.27
CA PRO A 74 -11.54 24.83 3.83
C PRO A 74 -11.40 24.70 2.31
N TRP A 75 -12.50 24.79 1.56
CA TRP A 75 -12.50 24.74 0.10
C TRP A 75 -11.85 25.96 -0.57
N GLN A 76 -11.77 27.13 0.09
CA GLN A 76 -11.12 28.33 -0.47
C GLN A 76 -9.62 28.10 -0.75
N ALA A 77 -8.95 27.29 0.07
CA ALA A 77 -7.53 26.96 -0.13
C ALA A 77 -7.26 26.14 -1.41
N TYR A 78 -8.32 25.59 -2.02
CA TYR A 78 -8.28 24.78 -3.22
C TYR A 78 -8.80 25.50 -4.47
N GLU A 79 -8.99 26.83 -4.44
CA GLU A 79 -9.44 27.59 -5.62
C GLU A 79 -8.48 27.43 -6.81
N ASN A 80 -7.17 27.58 -6.56
CA ASN A 80 -6.12 27.43 -7.58
C ASN A 80 -5.39 26.08 -7.49
N LYS A 81 -5.83 25.16 -6.62
CA LYS A 81 -5.11 23.89 -6.35
C LYS A 81 -5.93 22.69 -6.77
N GLN A 82 -5.26 21.74 -7.40
CA GLN A 82 -5.90 20.49 -7.80
C GLN A 82 -6.18 19.58 -6.59
N TYR A 83 -7.46 19.47 -6.21
CA TYR A 83 -7.92 18.49 -5.23
C TYR A 83 -7.97 17.05 -5.80
N LYS A 84 -8.44 16.91 -7.04
CA LYS A 84 -8.58 15.59 -7.71
C LYS A 84 -7.22 14.95 -7.97
N LEU A 85 -7.18 13.61 -8.00
CA LEU A 85 -5.94 12.87 -8.33
C LEU A 85 -5.43 13.21 -9.74
N TYR A 86 -6.34 13.37 -10.68
CA TYR A 86 -6.03 13.74 -12.05
C TYR A 86 -7.04 14.75 -12.56
N SER A 87 -6.56 15.72 -13.34
CA SER A 87 -7.42 16.63 -14.08
C SER A 87 -6.70 17.10 -15.33
N ASN A 88 -7.48 17.38 -16.37
CA ASN A 88 -6.96 17.92 -17.64
C ASN A 88 -7.01 19.45 -17.68
N ILE A 89 -7.34 20.10 -16.56
CA ILE A 89 -7.55 21.54 -16.47
C ILE A 89 -6.32 22.14 -15.81
N ASP A 90 -5.82 23.23 -16.39
CA ASP A 90 -4.76 24.03 -15.78
C ASP A 90 -5.34 24.91 -14.66
N HIS A 91 -5.23 24.44 -13.41
CA HIS A 91 -5.80 25.11 -12.23
C HIS A 91 -5.15 26.46 -11.91
N GLU A 92 -3.93 26.72 -12.41
CA GLU A 92 -3.23 27.98 -12.15
C GLU A 92 -3.86 29.13 -12.97
N ASN A 93 -4.31 28.83 -14.19
CA ASN A 93 -4.89 29.82 -15.10
C ASN A 93 -6.42 29.72 -15.22
N TYR A 94 -7.02 28.64 -14.71
CA TYR A 94 -8.46 28.41 -14.80
C TYR A 94 -9.23 29.29 -13.82
N LYS A 95 -10.05 30.19 -14.36
CA LYS A 95 -11.04 30.95 -13.58
C LYS A 95 -12.36 30.22 -13.59
N HIS A 96 -12.77 29.70 -12.44
CA HIS A 96 -14.11 29.12 -12.29
C HIS A 96 -15.15 30.23 -12.53
N PRO A 97 -16.28 29.95 -13.23
CA PRO A 97 -17.36 30.94 -13.46
C PRO A 97 -18.12 31.36 -12.18
N ARG A 98 -17.63 30.96 -11.00
CA ARG A 98 -18.25 31.28 -9.71
C ARG A 98 -17.82 32.70 -9.32
N PRO A 99 -18.72 33.53 -8.76
CA PRO A 99 -18.34 34.82 -8.17
C PRO A 99 -17.29 34.65 -7.07
N LYS A 100 -16.31 35.55 -7.02
CA LYS A 100 -15.34 35.60 -5.93
C LYS A 100 -16.01 36.22 -4.70
N PHE A 101 -15.80 35.61 -3.54
CA PHE A 101 -16.30 36.06 -2.24
C PHE A 101 -15.13 36.45 -1.34
#